data_AF-A0A139AGC6-F1
#
_entry.id   AF-A0A139AGC6-F1
#
_cell.length_a   1.000
_cell.length_b   1.000
_cell.length_c   1.000
_cell.angle_alpha   90.00
_cell.angle_beta   90.00
_cell.angle_gamma   90.00
#
_symmetry.space_group_name_H-M   'P 1'
#
loop_
_entity.id
_entity.type
_entity.pdbx_description
1 polymer ?
#
loop_
_entity_poly.entity_id
_entity_poly.type
_entity_poly.pdbx_seq_one_letter_code
_entity_poly.pdbx_strand_id
1 'polypeptide(L)'
;MHLVASILILTSAVATAVLADDFPSIPEALNPTMDIVSISPAFDFDHDGCLPSAAMSVTGVQNGRLNPSGALGGGCRRADFLAYSNTYHRAACMDNFCAHFYCLYFLKARFSEFDFGKASFPILDGNFINTVNKAKPDGYPTFA
;
A
#
# COMPACT_ATOMS: atom_id res chain seq x y z
N MET A 1 -34.10 23.22 47.48
CA MET A 1 -33.95 23.22 46.01
C MET A 1 -32.52 23.63 45.68
N HIS A 2 -31.64 22.66 45.44
CA HIS A 2 -30.26 22.93 44.99
C HIS A 2 -30.23 22.83 43.46
N LEU A 3 -29.97 23.94 42.78
CA LEU A 3 -29.68 23.96 41.34
C LEU A 3 -28.25 23.45 41.12
N VAL A 4 -28.10 22.35 40.39
CA VAL A 4 -26.79 21.88 39.90
C VAL A 4 -26.65 22.36 38.46
N ALA A 5 -25.80 23.36 38.22
CA ALA A 5 -25.49 23.86 36.89
C ALA A 5 -24.52 22.89 36.20
N SER A 6 -24.96 22.23 35.12
CA SER A 6 -24.13 21.35 34.31
C SER A 6 -23.33 22.18 33.29
N ILE A 7 -22.01 22.16 33.41
CA ILE A 7 -21.08 22.79 32.46
C ILE A 7 -20.83 21.80 31.32
N LEU A 8 -21.27 22.14 30.12
CA LEU A 8 -21.02 21.38 28.90
C LEU A 8 -19.64 21.78 28.35
N ILE A 9 -18.63 20.95 28.57
CA ILE A 9 -17.28 21.15 28.00
C ILE A 9 -17.32 20.73 26.54
N LEU A 10 -17.23 21.69 25.63
CA LEU A 10 -17.17 21.47 24.19
C LEU A 10 -15.72 21.17 23.79
N THR A 11 -15.38 19.89 23.63
CA THR A 11 -14.07 19.46 23.10
C THR A 11 -14.05 19.63 21.58
N SER A 12 -13.42 20.69 21.09
CA SER A 12 -13.16 20.87 19.66
C SER A 12 -12.14 19.83 19.17
N ALA A 13 -12.59 18.86 18.39
CA ALA A 13 -11.71 17.96 17.67
C ALA A 13 -11.05 18.72 16.51
N VAL A 14 -9.75 18.98 16.62
CA VAL A 14 -8.94 19.52 15.52
C VAL A 14 -8.70 18.37 14.54
N ALA A 15 -9.39 18.39 13.41
CA ALA A 15 -9.12 17.48 12.30
C ALA A 15 -7.86 17.96 11.58
N THR A 16 -6.73 17.28 11.77
CA THR A 16 -5.55 17.47 10.92
C THR A 16 -5.89 16.92 9.54
N ALA A 17 -5.84 17.79 8.52
CA ALA A 17 -5.84 17.34 7.14
C ALA A 17 -4.58 16.50 6.93
N VAL A 18 -4.74 15.19 6.83
CA VAL A 18 -3.67 14.28 6.44
C VAL A 18 -3.42 14.54 4.95
N LEU A 19 -2.39 15.33 4.66
CA LEU A 19 -1.88 15.49 3.31
C LEU A 19 -1.17 14.19 2.90
N ALA A 20 -1.16 13.89 1.62
CA ALA A 20 -0.26 12.86 1.12
C ALA A 20 1.18 13.29 1.41
N ASP A 21 1.93 12.42 2.05
CA ASP A 21 3.34 12.65 2.32
C ASP A 21 4.19 12.06 1.20
N ASP A 22 5.20 12.79 0.77
CA ASP A 22 6.23 12.27 -0.12
C ASP A 22 7.33 11.60 0.71
N PHE A 23 7.08 10.37 1.14
CA PHE A 23 8.07 9.60 1.87
C PHE A 23 9.19 9.13 0.93
N PRO A 24 10.47 9.38 1.25
CA PRO A 24 11.58 8.76 0.55
C PRO A 24 11.45 7.23 0.57
N SER A 25 11.95 6.58 -0.49
CA SER A 25 12.01 5.13 -0.57
C SER A 25 12.70 4.55 0.66
N ILE A 26 12.09 3.53 1.27
CA ILE A 26 12.73 2.76 2.33
C ILE A 26 13.92 1.99 1.71
N PRO A 27 15.06 1.87 2.42
CA PRO A 27 16.20 1.09 1.94
C PRO A 27 15.79 -0.32 1.55
N GLU A 28 16.38 -0.82 0.47
CA GLU A 28 16.11 -2.17 -0.03
C GLU A 28 16.46 -3.22 1.03
N ALA A 29 15.55 -4.18 1.23
CA ALA A 29 15.71 -5.29 2.14
C ALA A 29 15.63 -6.60 1.34
N LEU A 30 16.78 -7.08 0.85
CA LEU A 30 16.86 -8.32 0.09
C LEU A 30 16.86 -9.55 1.00
N ASN A 31 16.19 -10.61 0.56
CA ASN A 31 16.26 -11.92 1.21
C ASN A 31 17.56 -12.62 0.78
N PRO A 32 18.44 -13.07 1.72
CA PRO A 32 19.70 -13.70 1.36
C PRO A 32 19.56 -15.07 0.70
N THR A 33 18.39 -15.70 0.81
CA THR A 33 18.11 -17.07 0.33
C THR A 33 17.46 -17.07 -1.05
N MET A 34 16.88 -15.95 -1.48
CA MET A 34 16.18 -15.85 -2.76
C MET A 34 16.65 -14.62 -3.51
N ASP A 35 17.10 -14.81 -4.75
CA ASP A 35 17.45 -13.71 -5.65
C ASP A 35 16.17 -13.05 -6.17
N ILE A 36 15.61 -12.16 -5.35
CA ILE A 36 14.34 -11.50 -5.64
C ILE A 36 14.45 -10.50 -6.80
N VAL A 37 15.66 -9.99 -7.06
CA VAL A 37 15.92 -8.99 -8.10
C VAL A 37 15.70 -9.61 -9.47
N SER A 38 16.21 -10.82 -9.71
CA SER A 38 16.09 -11.50 -11.01
C SER A 38 14.67 -11.96 -11.35
N ILE A 39 13.80 -12.13 -10.36
CA ILE A 39 12.40 -12.55 -10.56
C ILE A 39 11.39 -11.41 -10.37
N SER A 40 11.86 -10.20 -10.10
CA SER A 40 10.98 -9.03 -9.92
C SER A 40 10.33 -8.62 -11.26
N PRO A 41 9.03 -8.30 -11.26
CA PRO A 41 8.38 -7.82 -12.47
C PRO A 41 8.86 -6.41 -12.83
N ALA A 42 9.02 -6.15 -14.12
CA ALA A 42 9.11 -4.80 -14.63
C ALA A 42 7.69 -4.21 -14.69
N PHE A 43 7.51 -3.04 -14.06
CA PHE A 43 6.25 -2.30 -14.13
C PHE A 43 6.37 -1.21 -15.18
N ASP A 44 5.49 -1.26 -16.18
CA ASP A 44 5.29 -0.16 -17.11
C ASP A 44 4.12 0.70 -16.61
N PHE A 45 4.31 2.02 -16.58
CA PHE A 45 3.30 2.95 -16.09
C PHE A 45 2.82 3.81 -17.24
N ASP A 46 1.54 3.65 -17.58
CA ASP A 46 0.86 4.50 -18.54
C ASP A 46 0.86 5.98 -18.09
N HIS A 47 0.46 6.84 -19.01
CA HIS A 47 0.47 8.29 -18.81
C HIS A 47 -0.71 8.80 -17.96
N ASP A 48 -1.69 7.96 -17.63
CA ASP A 48 -2.81 8.27 -16.76
C ASP A 48 -2.63 7.65 -15.36
N GLY A 49 -3.32 8.24 -14.37
CA GLY A 49 -3.21 7.81 -12.97
C GLY A 49 -1.93 8.26 -12.26
N CYS A 50 -1.77 7.78 -11.02
CA CYS A 50 -0.61 8.07 -10.20
C CYS A 50 0.58 7.20 -10.58
N LEU A 51 1.78 7.71 -10.36
CA LEU A 51 2.98 6.87 -10.24
C LEU A 51 3.03 6.26 -8.83
N PRO A 52 3.78 5.17 -8.63
CA PRO A 52 3.94 4.59 -7.30
C PRO A 52 4.55 5.57 -6.31
N SER A 53 4.25 5.36 -5.04
CA SER A 53 4.78 6.11 -3.89
C SER A 53 5.08 5.13 -2.74
N ALA A 54 5.85 5.56 -1.76
CA ALA A 54 6.08 4.79 -0.54
C ALA A 54 4.82 4.81 0.34
N ALA A 55 4.35 3.62 0.71
CA ALA A 55 3.17 3.41 1.53
C ALA A 55 3.40 3.82 3.00
N MET A 56 4.66 3.88 3.43
CA MET A 56 5.05 4.23 4.78
C MET A 56 6.44 4.86 4.82
N SER A 57 6.71 5.63 5.86
CA SER A 57 8.04 6.19 6.14
C SER A 57 8.98 5.13 6.73
N VAL A 58 10.27 5.43 6.75
CA VAL A 58 11.29 4.63 7.46
C VAL A 58 11.04 4.51 8.97
N THR A 59 10.22 5.40 9.54
CA THR A 59 9.81 5.37 10.96
C THR A 59 8.48 4.67 11.19
N GLY A 60 7.85 4.14 10.14
CA GLY A 60 6.59 3.39 10.24
C GLY A 60 5.31 4.25 10.15
N VAL A 61 5.42 5.52 9.78
CA VAL A 61 4.24 6.37 9.56
C VAL A 61 3.59 5.97 8.25
N GLN A 62 2.30 5.62 8.27
CA GLN A 62 1.56 5.28 7.06
C GLN A 62 1.25 6.52 6.22
N ASN A 63 1.36 6.38 4.90
CA ASN A 63 1.07 7.45 3.96
C ASN A 63 -0.43 7.77 3.92
N GLY A 64 -0.71 9.07 4.03
CA GLY A 64 -2.03 9.66 4.11
C GLY A 64 -2.95 9.50 2.91
N ARG A 65 -2.40 9.17 1.73
CA ARG A 65 -3.09 9.17 0.43
C ARG A 65 -3.55 10.56 0.00
N LEU A 66 -3.90 10.68 -1.28
CA LEU A 66 -4.61 11.82 -1.83
C LEU A 66 -6.10 11.53 -1.92
N ASN A 67 -6.90 12.59 -1.95
CA ASN A 67 -8.31 12.49 -2.30
C ASN A 67 -8.44 11.93 -3.74
N PRO A 68 -9.26 10.89 -3.98
CA PRO A 68 -9.40 10.23 -5.28
C PRO A 68 -10.19 11.04 -6.32
N SER A 69 -10.46 12.32 -6.06
CA SER A 69 -11.12 13.24 -6.98
C SER A 69 -10.14 13.99 -7.90
N GLY A 70 -10.71 14.71 -8.87
CA GLY A 70 -9.98 15.49 -9.87
C GLY A 70 -9.38 14.63 -10.98
N ALA A 71 -8.32 15.14 -11.61
CA ALA A 71 -7.58 14.42 -12.64
C ALA A 71 -6.91 13.15 -12.05
N LEU A 72 -6.90 12.06 -12.84
CA LEU A 72 -6.38 10.74 -12.45
C LEU A 72 -4.96 10.82 -11.87
N GLY A 73 -4.04 11.47 -12.59
CA GLY A 73 -2.66 11.69 -12.15
C GLY A 73 -2.42 13.01 -11.41
N GLY A 74 -3.46 13.78 -11.12
CA GLY A 74 -3.34 15.11 -10.51
C GLY A 74 -2.74 15.03 -9.11
N GLY A 75 -1.54 15.60 -8.94
CA GLY A 75 -0.83 15.68 -7.66
C GLY A 75 -0.07 14.41 -7.25
N CYS A 76 0.02 13.39 -8.11
CA CYS A 76 0.68 12.12 -7.79
C CYS A 76 1.54 11.54 -8.93
N ARG A 77 1.96 12.40 -9.87
CA ARG A 77 2.92 12.03 -10.92
C ARG A 77 4.21 12.82 -10.74
N ARG A 78 4.96 12.46 -9.69
CA ARG A 78 6.27 13.05 -9.43
C ARG A 78 7.27 12.63 -10.50
N ALA A 79 8.10 13.56 -10.96
CA ALA A 79 9.14 13.26 -11.95
C ALA A 79 10.25 12.36 -11.37
N ASP A 80 10.48 12.44 -10.07
CA ASP A 80 11.50 11.71 -9.30
C ASP A 80 10.91 10.55 -8.49
N PHE A 81 9.77 9.99 -8.91
CA PHE A 81 9.02 8.99 -8.14
C PHE A 81 9.84 7.77 -7.70
N LEU A 82 10.89 7.39 -8.44
CA LEU A 82 11.80 6.30 -8.05
C LEU A 82 12.49 6.53 -6.70
N ALA A 83 12.75 7.79 -6.32
CA ALA A 83 13.32 8.14 -5.03
C ALA A 83 12.27 8.17 -3.89
N TYR A 84 10.99 8.07 -4.22
CA TYR A 84 9.85 8.22 -3.31
C TYR A 84 8.88 7.05 -3.39
N SER A 85 9.32 5.92 -3.92
CA SER A 85 8.49 4.73 -4.08
C SER A 85 9.24 3.46 -3.70
N ASN A 86 8.47 2.42 -3.42
CA ASN A 86 8.97 1.09 -3.14
C ASN A 86 8.11 0.07 -3.87
N THR A 87 8.75 -1.01 -4.31
CA THR A 87 8.05 -2.28 -4.59
C THR A 87 8.13 -3.12 -3.33
N TYR A 88 6.98 -3.43 -2.75
CA TYR A 88 6.87 -4.31 -1.60
C TYR A 88 6.80 -5.75 -2.05
N HIS A 89 7.52 -6.64 -1.38
CA HIS A 89 7.54 -8.05 -1.71
C HIS A 89 7.22 -8.91 -0.47
N ARG A 90 6.45 -9.98 -0.67
CA ARG A 90 6.28 -11.08 0.28
C ARG A 90 6.20 -12.39 -0.49
N ALA A 91 6.71 -13.46 0.10
CA ALA A 91 6.62 -14.80 -0.48
C ALA A 91 6.28 -15.87 0.56
N ALA A 92 5.72 -16.98 0.07
CA ALA A 92 5.61 -18.25 0.79
C ALA A 92 6.16 -19.36 -0.10
N CYS A 93 6.97 -20.26 0.47
CA CYS A 93 7.58 -21.36 -0.27
C CYS A 93 7.24 -22.70 0.38
N MET A 94 6.97 -23.72 -0.44
CA MET A 94 6.81 -25.11 -0.02
C MET A 94 7.34 -26.04 -1.10
N ASP A 95 8.13 -27.03 -0.69
CA ASP A 95 8.87 -27.93 -1.57
C ASP A 95 9.69 -27.13 -2.62
N ASN A 96 9.42 -27.35 -3.90
CA ASN A 96 10.09 -26.66 -5.01
C ASN A 96 9.25 -25.49 -5.58
N PHE A 97 8.22 -25.03 -4.86
CA PHE A 97 7.34 -23.95 -5.29
C PHE A 97 7.42 -22.75 -4.36
N CYS A 98 7.42 -21.55 -4.93
CA CYS A 98 7.31 -20.30 -4.21
C CYS A 98 6.24 -19.41 -4.83
N ALA A 99 5.34 -18.88 -4.01
CA ALA A 99 4.38 -17.86 -4.40
C ALA A 99 4.96 -16.49 -4.04
N HIS A 100 5.20 -15.64 -5.05
CA HIS A 100 5.75 -14.28 -4.87
C HIS A 100 4.66 -13.24 -5.11
N PHE A 101 4.51 -12.33 -4.16
CA PHE A 101 3.60 -11.19 -4.26
C PHE A 101 4.41 -9.91 -4.28
N TYR A 102 4.27 -9.15 -5.36
CA TYR A 102 4.83 -7.81 -5.50
C TYR A 102 3.70 -6.80 -5.48
N CYS A 103 3.90 -5.70 -4.76
CA CYS A 103 2.89 -4.67 -4.61
C CYS A 103 3.49 -3.29 -4.70
N LEU A 104 2.72 -2.42 -5.34
CA LEU A 104 2.97 -0.99 -5.42
C LEU A 104 1.88 -0.27 -4.64
N TYR A 105 2.23 0.87 -4.07
CA TYR A 105 1.29 1.75 -3.43
C TYR A 105 1.08 3.00 -4.28
N PHE A 106 -0.18 3.34 -4.54
CA PHE A 106 -0.57 4.53 -5.28
C PHE A 106 -1.35 5.47 -4.36
N LEU A 107 -1.06 6.77 -4.46
CA LEU A 107 -1.68 7.80 -3.62
C LEU A 107 -3.19 7.94 -3.89
N LYS A 108 -3.67 7.54 -5.06
CA LYS A 108 -5.09 7.46 -5.40
C LYS A 108 -5.44 6.05 -5.88
N ALA A 109 -6.63 5.58 -5.54
CA ALA A 109 -7.16 4.27 -5.96
C ALA A 109 -8.01 4.35 -7.25
N ARG A 110 -7.81 5.39 -8.06
CA ARG A 110 -8.56 5.62 -9.30
C ARG A 110 -7.62 5.44 -10.49
N PHE A 111 -7.71 4.28 -11.11
CA PHE A 111 -6.89 3.91 -12.27
C PHE A 111 -7.59 4.22 -13.61
N SER A 112 -8.89 4.56 -13.59
CA SER A 112 -9.69 4.94 -14.76
C SER A 112 -10.96 5.72 -14.34
N GLU A 113 -11.97 5.86 -15.19
CA GLU A 113 -13.29 6.39 -14.75
C GLU A 113 -14.00 5.50 -13.72
N PHE A 114 -13.54 4.26 -13.53
CA PHE A 114 -14.09 3.33 -12.54
C PHE A 114 -13.39 3.50 -11.19
N ASP A 115 -14.20 3.65 -10.14
CA ASP A 115 -13.76 3.54 -8.75
C ASP A 115 -13.81 2.06 -8.35
N PHE A 116 -12.64 1.45 -8.18
CA PHE A 116 -12.52 0.06 -7.74
C PHE A 116 -12.72 -0.10 -6.23
N GLY A 117 -13.05 0.97 -5.51
CA GLY A 117 -13.25 0.97 -4.07
C GLY A 117 -11.94 0.78 -3.31
N LYS A 118 -12.00 0.11 -2.17
CA LYS A 118 -10.83 -0.16 -1.32
C LYS A 118 -10.13 -1.43 -1.79
N ALA A 119 -8.92 -1.29 -2.36
CA ALA A 119 -8.02 -2.41 -2.52
C ALA A 119 -7.40 -2.77 -1.15
N SER A 120 -7.82 -3.91 -0.59
CA SER A 120 -7.08 -4.56 0.50
C SER A 120 -5.89 -5.27 -0.11
N PHE A 121 -4.68 -4.92 0.34
CA PHE A 121 -3.47 -5.66 -0.01
C PHE A 121 -3.19 -6.69 1.09
N PRO A 122 -3.55 -7.98 0.90
CA PRO A 122 -3.44 -9.04 1.91
C PRO A 122 -1.97 -9.44 2.19
N ILE A 123 -1.00 -8.64 1.74
CA ILE A 123 0.40 -8.79 2.12
C ILE A 123 0.61 -8.46 3.60
N LEU A 124 -0.19 -7.56 4.17
CA LEU A 124 0.00 -7.06 5.53
C LEU A 124 -0.84 -7.79 6.59
N ASP A 125 -1.72 -8.72 6.19
CA ASP A 125 -2.58 -9.41 7.13
C ASP A 125 -1.99 -10.77 7.57
N GLY A 126 -2.45 -11.26 8.72
CA GLY A 126 -2.24 -12.65 9.15
C GLY A 126 -2.95 -13.68 8.24
N ASN A 127 -3.54 -13.23 7.14
CA ASN A 127 -4.34 -14.02 6.20
C ASN A 127 -3.64 -14.19 4.83
N PHE A 128 -2.38 -13.73 4.70
CA PHE A 128 -1.56 -13.89 3.51
C PHE A 128 -1.55 -15.35 3.03
N ILE A 129 -1.21 -16.30 3.92
CA ILE A 129 -1.13 -17.72 3.60
C ILE A 129 -2.48 -18.29 3.15
N ASN A 130 -3.57 -17.90 3.81
CA ASN A 130 -4.92 -18.31 3.40
C ASN A 130 -5.27 -17.79 2.00
N THR A 131 -4.87 -16.56 1.69
CA THR A 131 -5.09 -15.95 0.37
C THR A 131 -4.29 -16.70 -0.70
N VAL A 132 -3.01 -16.98 -0.45
CA VAL A 132 -2.15 -17.78 -1.33
C VAL A 132 -2.79 -19.15 -1.58
N ASN A 133 -3.19 -19.85 -0.53
CA ASN A 133 -3.78 -21.18 -0.63
C ASN A 133 -5.14 -21.21 -1.32
N LYS A 134 -5.91 -20.12 -1.23
CA LYS A 134 -7.19 -19.97 -1.93
C LYS A 134 -7.00 -19.66 -3.41
N ALA A 135 -5.96 -18.92 -3.78
CA ALA A 135 -5.73 -18.45 -5.14
C ALA A 135 -4.80 -19.35 -5.97
N LYS A 136 -4.07 -20.28 -5.33
CA LYS A 136 -3.13 -21.16 -6.03
C LYS A 136 -3.85 -22.06 -7.06
N PRO A 137 -3.23 -22.34 -8.22
CA PRO A 137 -3.76 -23.32 -9.17
C PRO A 137 -3.84 -24.73 -8.59
N ASP A 138 -4.68 -25.57 -9.20
CA ASP A 138 -4.73 -27.00 -8.89
C ASP A 138 -3.37 -27.67 -9.12
N GLY A 139 -2.99 -28.58 -8.23
CA GLY A 139 -1.70 -29.29 -8.27
C GLY A 139 -0.55 -28.61 -7.53
N TYR A 140 -0.71 -27.37 -7.07
CA TYR A 140 0.28 -26.72 -6.20
C TYR A 140 0.16 -27.18 -4.74
N PRO A 141 1.26 -27.22 -3.96
CA PRO A 141 1.22 -27.57 -2.55
C PRO A 141 0.45 -26.52 -1.73
N THR A 142 0.01 -26.90 -0.54
CA THR A 142 -0.63 -25.98 0.42
C THR A 142 0.45 -25.29 1.23
N PHE A 143 0.69 -24.02 0.97
CA PHE A 143 1.69 -23.20 1.64
C PHE A 143 1.37 -23.02 3.14
N ALA A 144 2.41 -22.92 3.98
CA ALA A 144 2.32 -22.68 5.42
C ALA A 144 2.92 -21.34 5.81
#